data_AF-A0A328BNQ1-F1
#
_entry.id   AF-A0A328BNQ1-F1
#
_cell.length_a   1.000
_cell.length_b   1.000
_cell.length_c   1.000
_cell.angle_alpha   90.00
_cell.angle_beta   90.00
_cell.angle_gamma   90.00
#
_symmetry.space_group_name_H-M   'P 1'
#
loop_
_entity.id
_entity.type
_entity.pdbx_description
1 polymer ?
#
loop_
_entity_poly.entity_id
_entity_poly.type
_entity_poly.pdbx_seq_one_letter_code
_entity_poly.pdbx_strand_id
1 'polypeptide(L)'
;MHPAWQEWKRKPNKDRWTRQFGCIYEATPFHLSVKLAPVKNPTGVAAFGTHLRRLREARAYSQQALADQADVAKATIQRIENAQFAVTIDVLISLARALHMPLRELMDYPNPEE
;
A
#
# COMPACT_ATOMS: atom_id res chain seq x y z
N MET A 1 15.38 -36.56 -30.70
CA MET A 1 15.10 -35.34 -31.47
C MET A 1 13.73 -34.83 -31.04
N HIS A 2 13.68 -33.60 -30.51
CA HIS A 2 12.56 -32.73 -30.12
C HIS A 2 11.16 -33.32 -29.77
N PRO A 3 10.65 -33.14 -28.53
CA PRO A 3 9.22 -33.18 -28.25
C PRO A 3 8.55 -31.84 -28.58
N ALA A 4 7.36 -31.92 -29.17
CA ALA A 4 6.48 -30.82 -29.53
C ALA A 4 5.88 -30.17 -28.28
N TRP A 5 6.38 -28.99 -27.93
CA TRP A 5 5.70 -28.06 -27.03
C TRP A 5 4.66 -27.31 -27.85
N GLN A 6 3.34 -27.49 -27.58
CA GLN A 6 2.25 -26.50 -27.75
C GLN A 6 0.85 -27.12 -27.58
N GLU A 7 0.39 -27.46 -26.37
CA GLU A 7 -1.07 -27.58 -26.13
C GLU A 7 -1.43 -27.56 -24.62
N TRP A 8 -1.59 -26.35 -24.07
CA TRP A 8 -2.19 -26.12 -22.75
C TRP A 8 -3.37 -25.13 -22.88
N LYS A 9 -4.54 -25.63 -23.28
CA LYS A 9 -5.80 -24.87 -23.18
C LYS A 9 -6.96 -25.72 -22.66
N ARG A 10 -6.97 -25.95 -21.34
CA ARG A 10 -8.21 -26.07 -20.56
C ARG A 10 -8.01 -25.40 -19.20
N LYS A 11 -8.52 -24.18 -19.05
CA LYS A 11 -8.72 -23.58 -17.72
C LYS A 11 -10.10 -24.01 -17.19
N PRO A 12 -10.24 -24.42 -15.92
CA PRO A 12 -11.55 -24.71 -15.36
C PRO A 12 -12.31 -23.41 -15.07
N ASN A 13 -13.60 -23.44 -15.43
CA ASN A 13 -14.60 -22.38 -15.28
C ASN A 13 -14.97 -22.18 -13.80
N LYS A 14 -14.75 -20.98 -13.24
CA LYS A 14 -14.91 -20.68 -11.81
C LYS A 14 -16.28 -20.14 -11.40
N ASP A 15 -17.26 -20.11 -12.31
CA ASP A 15 -18.52 -19.43 -12.03
C ASP A 15 -19.71 -20.39 -12.14
N ARG A 16 -19.87 -21.25 -11.12
CA ARG A 16 -21.09 -22.04 -10.92
C ARG A 16 -21.30 -22.42 -9.46
N TRP A 17 -21.46 -21.44 -8.58
CA TRP A 17 -22.01 -21.65 -7.23
C TRP A 17 -22.92 -20.49 -6.85
N THR A 18 -24.12 -20.46 -7.41
CA THR A 18 -25.26 -19.91 -6.68
C THR A 18 -26.46 -20.83 -6.90
N ARG A 19 -27.23 -21.03 -5.83
CA ARG A 19 -28.43 -21.88 -5.69
C ARG A 19 -28.13 -23.30 -5.24
N GLN A 20 -28.01 -23.48 -3.93
CA GLN A 20 -28.89 -24.31 -3.08
C GLN A 20 -28.30 -24.34 -1.66
N PHE A 21 -29.15 -24.27 -0.63
CA PHE A 21 -28.82 -24.11 0.81
C PHE A 21 -28.36 -22.68 1.16
N GLY A 22 -28.93 -21.91 2.09
CA GLY A 22 -29.66 -22.20 3.32
C GLY A 22 -29.11 -21.19 4.33
N CYS A 23 -29.96 -20.34 4.93
CA CYS A 23 -29.54 -19.35 5.92
C CYS A 23 -28.72 -19.99 7.05
N ILE A 24 -27.53 -19.46 7.36
CA ILE A 24 -27.00 -19.32 8.73
C ILE A 24 -25.70 -18.48 8.72
N TYR A 25 -25.69 -17.38 9.50
CA TYR A 25 -24.54 -16.78 10.22
C TYR A 25 -23.24 -16.47 9.39
N GLU A 26 -22.70 -15.26 9.27
CA GLU A 26 -22.58 -14.15 10.23
C GLU A 26 -22.30 -12.83 9.50
N ALA A 27 -22.75 -11.72 10.09
CA ALA A 27 -22.26 -10.40 9.77
C ALA A 27 -20.75 -10.35 10.01
N THR A 28 -19.95 -10.24 8.95
CA THR A 28 -18.54 -9.86 9.09
C THR A 28 -18.39 -8.35 8.90
N PRO A 29 -17.74 -7.67 9.86
CA PRO A 29 -17.55 -6.23 9.84
C PRO A 29 -16.55 -5.87 8.74
N PHE A 30 -16.72 -4.67 8.19
CA PHE A 30 -15.78 -3.90 7.38
C PHE A 30 -14.37 -4.52 7.26
N HIS A 31 -14.18 -5.45 6.32
CA HIS A 31 -12.85 -5.92 5.95
C HIS A 31 -12.19 -4.81 5.12
N LEU A 32 -11.53 -3.88 5.80
CA LEU A 32 -10.53 -3.01 5.17
C LEU A 32 -9.31 -3.87 4.84
N SER A 33 -9.43 -4.71 3.80
CA SER A 33 -8.30 -5.32 3.14
C SER A 33 -7.47 -4.20 2.53
N VAL A 34 -6.47 -3.71 3.26
CA VAL A 34 -5.43 -2.86 2.67
C VAL A 34 -4.75 -3.73 1.61
N LYS A 35 -5.20 -3.59 0.36
CA LYS A 35 -4.55 -4.21 -0.78
C LYS A 35 -3.20 -3.52 -0.92
N LEU A 36 -2.15 -4.20 -0.46
CA LEU A 36 -0.77 -3.78 -0.67
C LEU A 36 -0.51 -3.65 -2.18
N ALA A 37 0.35 -2.70 -2.53
CA ALA A 37 0.79 -2.53 -3.91
C ALA A 37 1.51 -3.79 -4.42
N PRO A 38 1.42 -4.10 -5.73
CA PRO A 38 2.28 -5.10 -6.36
C PRO A 38 3.70 -4.55 -6.53
N VAL A 39 4.45 -4.44 -5.42
CA VAL A 39 5.83 -3.96 -5.36
C VAL A 39 6.77 -5.06 -4.90
N LYS A 40 8.08 -4.90 -5.15
CA LYS A 40 9.09 -5.91 -4.82
C LYS A 40 9.18 -6.18 -3.31
N ASN A 41 9.06 -5.13 -2.49
CA ASN A 41 9.25 -5.17 -1.03
C ASN A 41 7.99 -4.63 -0.33
N PRO A 42 6.88 -5.38 -0.31
CA PRO A 42 5.59 -4.86 0.16
C PRO A 42 5.58 -4.57 1.67
N THR A 43 6.32 -5.34 2.47
CA THR A 43 6.42 -5.15 3.93
C THR A 43 7.16 -3.85 4.25
N GLY A 44 8.31 -3.59 3.59
CA GLY A 44 9.05 -2.34 3.74
C GLY A 44 8.23 -1.10 3.35
N VAL A 45 7.45 -1.19 2.26
CA VAL A 45 6.55 -0.10 1.85
C VAL A 45 5.43 0.14 2.87
N ALA A 46 4.90 -0.92 3.50
CA ALA A 46 3.92 -0.81 4.58
C ALA A 46 4.51 -0.21 5.87
N ALA A 47 5.73 -0.61 6.23
CA ALA A 47 6.47 -0.04 7.35
C ALA A 47 6.70 1.47 7.15
N PHE A 48 7.14 1.86 5.95
CA PHE A 48 7.30 3.28 5.60
C PHE A 48 5.99 4.06 5.68
N GLY A 49 4.89 3.53 5.11
CA GLY A 49 3.58 4.18 5.17
C GLY A 49 3.10 4.42 6.60
N THR A 50 3.32 3.44 7.49
CA THR A 50 3.02 3.54 8.92
C THR A 50 3.91 4.59 9.60
N HIS A 51 5.20 4.61 9.29
CA HIS A 51 6.15 5.59 9.82
C HIS A 51 5.78 7.03 9.41
N LEU A 52 5.50 7.26 8.12
CA LEU A 52 5.08 8.56 7.62
C LEU A 52 3.82 9.07 8.32
N ARG A 53 2.83 8.20 8.54
CA ARG A 53 1.61 8.54 9.28
C ARG A 53 1.92 9.03 10.70
N ARG A 54 2.83 8.34 11.41
CA ARG A 54 3.25 8.72 12.77
C ARG A 54 3.94 10.10 12.78
N LEU A 55 4.87 10.34 11.85
CA LEU A 55 5.54 11.64 11.73
C LEU A 55 4.54 12.77 11.43
N ARG A 56 3.57 12.51 10.54
CA ARG A 56 2.50 13.46 10.23
C ARG A 56 1.67 13.80 11.46
N GLU A 57 1.22 12.79 12.18
CA GLU A 57 0.38 12.96 13.38
C GLU A 57 1.15 13.64 14.52
N ALA A 58 2.45 13.36 14.68
CA ALA A 58 3.31 14.05 15.65
C ALA A 58 3.45 15.56 15.39
N ARG A 59 3.27 16.00 14.14
CA ARG A 59 3.21 17.42 13.76
C ARG A 59 1.78 18.00 13.77
N ALA A 60 0.79 17.22 14.22
CA ALA A 60 -0.63 17.56 14.18
C ALA A 60 -1.15 17.90 12.76
N TYR A 61 -0.51 17.37 11.72
CA TYR A 61 -0.95 17.59 10.34
C TYR A 61 -2.06 16.62 9.95
N SER A 62 -3.09 17.12 9.28
CA SER A 62 -4.00 16.26 8.52
C SER A 62 -3.29 15.75 7.25
N GLN A 63 -3.83 14.72 6.59
CA GLN A 63 -3.30 14.29 5.29
C GLN A 63 -3.30 15.42 4.25
N GLN A 64 -4.31 16.29 4.28
CA GLN A 64 -4.37 17.47 3.41
C GLN A 64 -3.26 18.45 3.77
N ALA A 65 -3.06 18.74 5.06
CA ALA A 65 -2.03 19.68 5.51
C ALA A 65 -0.62 19.22 5.09
N LEU A 66 -0.29 17.94 5.26
CA LEU A 66 1.01 17.42 4.78
C LEU A 66 1.11 17.50 3.26
N ALA A 67 0.04 17.21 2.53
CA ALA A 67 0.01 17.29 1.08
C ALA A 67 0.28 18.71 0.58
N ASP A 68 -0.35 19.70 1.21
CA ASP A 68 -0.17 21.13 0.89
C ASP A 68 1.28 21.57 1.14
N GLN A 69 1.88 21.18 2.28
CA GLN A 69 3.27 21.51 2.59
C GLN A 69 4.28 20.80 1.67
N ALA A 70 3.94 19.61 1.18
CA ALA A 70 4.81 18.82 0.30
C ALA A 70 4.57 19.08 -1.20
N ASP A 71 3.63 19.97 -1.55
CA ASP A 71 3.21 20.24 -2.93
C ASP A 71 2.83 18.96 -3.71
N VAL A 72 2.02 18.10 -3.08
CA VAL A 72 1.49 16.88 -3.70
C VAL A 72 -0.02 16.77 -3.51
N ALA A 73 -0.69 15.93 -4.30
CA ALA A 73 -2.10 15.64 -4.06
C ALA A 73 -2.31 14.90 -2.72
N LYS A 74 -3.39 15.21 -1.98
CA LYS A 74 -3.79 14.47 -0.77
C LYS A 74 -3.91 12.95 -1.02
N ALA A 75 -4.39 12.56 -2.19
CA ALA A 75 -4.47 11.15 -2.58
C ALA A 75 -3.10 10.47 -2.61
N THR A 76 -2.02 11.20 -2.93
CA THR A 76 -0.65 10.69 -2.85
C THR A 76 -0.30 10.34 -1.40
N ILE A 77 -0.52 11.27 -0.45
CA ILE A 77 -0.29 11.01 0.99
C ILE A 77 -1.10 9.80 1.46
N GLN A 78 -2.40 9.75 1.14
CA GLN A 78 -3.27 8.63 1.50
C GLN A 78 -2.74 7.29 0.93
N ARG A 79 -2.29 7.27 -0.33
CA ARG A 79 -1.76 6.07 -0.97
C ARG A 79 -0.42 5.63 -0.38
N ILE A 80 0.43 6.57 0.03
CA ILE A 80 1.69 6.26 0.73
C ILE A 80 1.39 5.63 2.09
N GLU A 81 0.55 6.27 2.90
CA GLU A 81 0.18 5.78 4.24
C GLU A 81 -0.48 4.40 4.21
N ASN A 82 -1.14 4.06 3.10
CA ASN A 82 -1.78 2.76 2.88
C ASN A 82 -0.95 1.79 2.02
N ALA A 83 0.32 2.10 1.73
CA ALA A 83 1.22 1.23 0.96
C ALA A 83 0.69 0.79 -0.43
N GLN A 84 0.01 1.70 -1.12
CA GLN A 84 -0.69 1.43 -2.39
C GLN A 84 0.17 1.68 -3.64
N PHE A 85 1.42 2.14 -3.50
CA PHE A 85 2.39 2.22 -4.60
C PHE A 85 3.84 2.36 -4.10
N ALA A 86 4.79 2.20 -5.03
CA ALA A 86 6.19 2.56 -4.79
C ALA A 86 6.37 4.08 -4.87
N VAL A 87 6.68 4.71 -3.75
CA VAL A 87 6.99 6.14 -3.68
C VAL A 87 8.29 6.46 -4.43
N THR A 88 8.32 7.58 -5.16
CA THR A 88 9.52 8.04 -5.86
C THR A 88 10.43 8.82 -4.92
N ILE A 89 11.72 8.88 -5.24
CA ILE A 89 12.69 9.68 -4.47
C ILE A 89 12.34 11.17 -4.43
N ASP A 90 11.75 11.70 -5.50
CA ASP A 90 11.31 13.09 -5.59
C ASP A 90 10.24 13.41 -4.53
N VAL A 91 9.22 12.54 -4.41
CA VAL A 91 8.18 12.68 -3.38
C VAL A 91 8.77 12.53 -1.98
N LEU A 92 9.75 11.65 -1.76
CA LEU A 92 10.44 11.53 -0.47
C LEU A 92 11.17 12.82 -0.08
N ILE A 93 11.83 13.48 -1.04
CA ILE A 93 12.50 14.76 -0.81
C ILE A 93 11.49 15.84 -0.44
N SER A 94 10.35 15.91 -1.15
CA SER A 94 9.28 16.85 -0.83
C SER A 94 8.70 16.61 0.57
N LEU A 95 8.48 15.35 0.95
CA LEU A 95 8.02 14.99 2.30
C LEU A 95 9.03 15.39 3.38
N ALA A 96 10.33 15.13 3.16
CA ALA A 96 11.38 15.50 4.11
C ALA A 96 11.41 17.02 4.34
N ARG A 97 11.28 17.82 3.26
CA ARG A 97 11.20 19.28 3.33
C ARG A 97 9.93 19.76 4.06
N ALA A 98 8.77 19.19 3.74
CA ALA A 98 7.48 19.50 4.36
C ALA A 98 7.45 19.16 5.85
N LEU A 99 8.15 18.08 6.24
CA LEU A 99 8.33 17.67 7.62
C LEU A 99 9.55 18.33 8.26
N HIS A 100 10.19 19.31 7.63
CA HIS A 100 11.35 20.04 8.15
C HIS A 100 12.43 19.13 8.78
N MET A 101 12.75 18.04 8.09
CA MET A 101 13.75 17.09 8.57
C MET A 101 14.62 16.54 7.43
N PRO A 102 15.86 16.12 7.71
CA PRO A 102 16.71 15.44 6.74
C PRO A 102 16.09 14.14 6.21
N LEU A 103 16.32 13.82 4.93
CA LEU A 103 15.81 12.60 4.31
C LEU A 103 16.26 11.33 5.07
N ARG A 104 17.48 11.31 5.61
CA ARG A 104 17.97 10.19 6.43
C ARG A 104 17.08 9.91 7.64
N GLU A 105 16.54 10.96 8.27
CA GLU A 105 15.69 10.85 9.46
C GLU A 105 14.26 10.45 9.07
N LEU A 106 13.78 10.89 7.90
CA LEU A 106 12.52 10.39 7.33
C LEU A 106 12.58 8.88 7.01
N MET A 107 13.77 8.38 6.71
CA MET A 107 14.00 6.96 6.40
C MET A 107 14.45 6.15 7.61
N ASP A 108 14.54 6.75 8.80
CA ASP A 108 14.95 6.10 10.04
C ASP A 108 13.76 5.45 10.75
N TYR A 109 13.45 4.22 10.35
CA TYR A 109 12.39 3.41 10.94
C TYR A 109 12.76 1.93 10.88
N PRO A 110 12.26 1.11 11.83
CA PRO A 110 12.48 -0.32 11.79
C PRO A 110 11.80 -0.93 10.57
N ASN A 111 12.60 -1.48 9.67
CA ASN A 111 12.13 -2.29 8.55
C ASN A 111 12.06 -3.75 9.00
N PRO A 112 10.91 -4.44 8.90
CA PRO A 112 10.78 -5.84 9.28
C PRO A 112 11.65 -6.82 8.47
N GLU A 113 12.21 -6.37 7.34
CA GLU A 113 13.06 -7.17 6.45
C GLU A 113 14.57 -7.04 6.75
N GLU A 114 14.96 -6.14 7.68
CA GLU A 114 16.35 -5.91 8.14
C GLU A 114 16.59 -6.50 9.53
#